data_AF-A0A382WJW3-F1
#
_entry.id   AF-A0A382WJW3-F1
#
_cell.length_a   1.000
_cell.length_b   1.000
_cell.length_c   1.000
_cell.angle_alpha   90.00
_cell.angle_beta   90.00
_cell.angle_gamma   90.00
#
_symmetry.space_group_name_H-M   'P 1'
#
loop_
_entity.id
_entity.type
_entity.pdbx_description
1 polymer ?
#
loop_
_entity_poly.entity_id
_entity_poly.type
_entity_poly.pdbx_seq_one_letter_code
_entity_poly.pdbx_strand_id
1 'polypeptide(L)' 'MIPFFDLNATWQPHREEIFAAIHRVLDSGQMILSDEVLAFETEFRKYLGVGHAVG' A
#
# COMPACT_ATOMS: atom_id res chain seq x y z
N MET A 1 8.94 -13.13 26.58
CA MET A 1 7.99 -12.00 26.45
C MET A 1 7.21 -12.22 25.17
N ILE A 2 5.87 -12.23 25.21
CA ILE A 2 5.03 -12.28 24.00
C ILE A 2 4.60 -10.83 23.70
N PRO A 3 4.97 -10.27 22.53
CA PRO A 3 4.56 -8.92 22.17
C PRO A 3 3.06 -8.86 21.85
N PHE A 4 2.40 -7.77 22.27
CA PHE A 4 0.98 -7.52 21.95
C PHE A 4 0.74 -7.32 20.45
N PHE A 5 1.71 -6.71 19.76
CA PHE A 5 1.71 -6.53 18.32
C PHE A 5 3.16 -6.59 17.81
N ASP A 6 3.41 -7.41 16.81
CA ASP A 6 4.71 -7.52 16.14
C ASP A 6 4.58 -7.04 14.70
N LEU A 7 4.95 -5.77 14.50
CA LEU A 7 4.97 -5.16 13.18
C LEU A 7 5.94 -5.90 12.26
N ASN A 8 7.12 -6.28 12.75
CA ASN A 8 8.14 -6.96 11.95
C ASN A 8 7.63 -8.29 11.42
N ALA A 9 6.96 -9.09 12.25
CA ALA A 9 6.34 -10.34 11.78
C ALA A 9 5.28 -10.10 10.69
N THR A 10 4.58 -8.96 10.73
CA THR A 10 3.50 -8.63 9.79
C THR A 10 4.02 -8.17 8.43
N TRP A 11 5.01 -7.26 8.39
CA TRP A 11 5.44 -6.65 7.13
C TRP A 11 6.58 -7.41 6.44
N GLN A 12 7.38 -8.19 7.17
CA GLN A 12 8.52 -8.93 6.61
C GLN A 12 8.16 -9.85 5.43
N PRO A 13 7.03 -10.60 5.46
CA PRO A 13 6.60 -11.38 4.30
C PRO A 13 6.34 -10.54 3.04
N HIS A 14 6.02 -9.25 3.20
CA HIS A 14 5.68 -8.32 2.13
C HIS A 14 6.81 -7.33 1.81
N ARG A 15 8.00 -7.52 2.42
CA ARG A 15 9.11 -6.57 2.36
C ARG A 15 9.48 -6.19 0.93
N GLU A 16 9.68 -7.20 0.07
CA GLU A 16 10.12 -6.98 -1.31
C GLU A 16 9.09 -6.22 -2.14
N GLU A 17 7.81 -6.59 -2.00
CA GLU A 17 6.69 -5.92 -2.69
C GLU A 17 6.54 -4.46 -2.27
N ILE A 18 6.64 -4.18 -0.96
CA ILE A 18 6.58 -2.83 -0.41
C ILE A 18 7.75 -1.98 -0.93
N PHE A 19 8.98 -2.50 -0.92
CA PHE A 19 10.13 -1.77 -1.44
C PHE A 19 10.02 -1.53 -2.96
N ALA A 20 9.50 -2.49 -3.71
CA ALA A 20 9.25 -2.29 -5.14
C ALA A 20 8.24 -1.16 -5.40
N ALA A 21 7.15 -1.08 -4.63
CA ALA A 21 6.18 0.01 -4.73
C ALA A 21 6.81 1.38 -4.38
N ILE A 22 7.60 1.44 -3.30
CA ILE A 22 8.35 2.65 -2.93
C ILE A 22 9.25 3.11 -4.08
N HIS A 23 10.01 2.19 -4.69
CA HIS A 23 10.89 2.52 -5.82
C HIS A 23 10.10 3.07 -7.01
N ARG A 24 8.97 2.46 -7.39
CA ARG A 24 8.13 2.99 -8.48
C ARG A 24 7.67 4.42 -8.26
N VAL A 25 7.29 4.78 -7.02
CA VAL A 25 6.89 6.16 -6.66
C VAL A 25 8.08 7.12 -6.73
N LEU A 26 9.25 6.71 -6.24
CA LEU A 26 10.44 7.56 -6.28
C LEU A 26 10.94 7.76 -7.71
N ASP A 27 10.93 6.70 -8.52
CA ASP A 27 11.36 6.74 -9.92
C ASP A 27 10.40 7.54 -10.80
N SER A 28 9.09 7.57 -10.47
CA SER A 28 8.11 8.42 -11.17
C SER A 28 8.22 9.89 -10.82
N GLY A 29 8.82 10.22 -9.67
CA GLY A 29 8.90 11.59 -9.13
C GLY A 29 7.55 12.15 -8.65
N GLN A 30 6.47 11.39 -8.72
CA GLN A 30 5.13 11.83 -8.32
C GLN A 30 4.77 11.28 -6.94
N MET A 31 4.97 12.10 -5.91
CA MET A 31 4.73 11.68 -4.52
C MET A 31 3.29 11.95 -4.04
N ILE A 32 2.52 12.78 -4.75
CA ILE A 32 1.17 13.20 -4.36
C ILE A 32 0.22 12.89 -5.52
N LEU A 33 -0.92 12.28 -5.19
CA LEU A 33 -1.93 11.83 -6.17
C LEU A 33 -1.32 10.97 -7.29
N SER A 34 -0.48 10.00 -6.90
CA SER A 34 0.23 9.12 -7.82
C SER A 34 -0.63 7.97 -8.33
N ASP A 35 -0.13 7.27 -9.35
CA ASP A 35 -0.78 6.06 -9.88
C ASP A 35 -0.96 4.96 -8.81
N GLU A 36 -0.07 4.89 -7.80
CA GLU A 36 -0.22 3.94 -6.69
C GLU A 36 -1.42 4.29 -5.79
N VAL A 37 -1.75 5.58 -5.61
CA VAL A 37 -2.96 6.02 -4.87
C VAL A 37 -4.21 5.63 -5.66
N LEU A 38 -4.23 5.90 -6.97
CA LEU A 38 -5.35 5.53 -7.84
C LEU A 38 -5.57 4.01 -7.89
N ALA A 39 -4.47 3.24 -7.95
CA ALA A 39 -4.50 1.78 -7.90
C ALA A 39 -5.11 1.30 -6.58
N PHE A 40 -4.64 1.83 -5.45
CA PHE A 40 -5.18 1.52 -4.13
C PHE A 40 -6.68 1.82 -4.05
N GLU A 41 -7.13 3.03 -4.40
CA GLU A 41 -8.56 3.39 -4.36
C GLU A 41 -9.41 2.45 -5.24
N THR A 42 -8.89 2.06 -6.40
CA THR A 42 -9.55 1.13 -7.33
C THR A 42 -9.68 -0.28 -6.75
N GLU A 43 -8.66 -0.78 -6.10
CA GLU A 43 -8.67 -2.08 -5.43
C GLU A 43 -9.55 -2.04 -4.18
N PHE A 44 -9.46 -0.95 -3.42
CA PHE A 44 -10.14 -0.81 -2.15
C PHE A 44 -11.66 -0.65 -2.32
N ARG A 45 -12.12 0.10 -3.34
CA ARG A 45 -13.56 0.14 -3.65
C ARG A 45 -14.10 -1.23 -4.04
N LYS A 46 -13.30 -2.06 -4.73
CA LYS A 46 -13.70 -3.44 -5.10
C LYS A 46 -13.74 -4.32 -3.86
N TYR A 47 -12.73 -4.23 -3.00
CA TYR A 47 -12.66 -4.96 -1.73
C TYR A 47 -13.87 -4.65 -0.83
N LEU A 48 -14.24 -3.37 -0.73
CA LEU A 48 -15.38 -2.90 0.07
C LEU A 48 -16.74 -3.11 -0.61
N GLY A 49 -16.78 -3.40 -1.91
CA GLY A 49 -18.02 -3.52 -2.68
C GLY A 49 -18.78 -2.20 -2.86
N VAL A 50 -18.08 -1.06 -2.88
CA VAL A 50 -18.66 0.28 -2.98
C VAL A 50 -18.38 0.95 -4.33
N GLY A 51 -19.15 2.00 -4.64
CA GLY A 51 -18.98 2.76 -5.88
C GLY A 51 -17.67 3.56 -5.93
N HIS A 52 -17.22 4.08 -4.79
CA HIS A 52 -16.07 4.98 -4.69
C HIS A 52 -15.27 4.73 -3.40
N ALA A 53 -13.95 4.89 -3.48
CA ALA A 53 -13.03 5.01 -2.35
C ALA A 53 -12.20 6.28 -2.57
N VAL A 54 -11.86 6.99 -1.49
CA VAL A 54 -11.09 8.24 -1.50
C VAL A 54 -10.02 8.13 -0.41
N GLY A 55 -8.74 8.32 -0.77
CA GLY A 55 -7.58 8.12 0.11
C GLY A 55 -6.45 9.13 -0.07
#